data_AF-A0A8B7JZA4-F1
#
_entry.id   AF-A0A8B7JZA4-F1
#
_cell.length_a   1.000
_cell.length_b   1.000
_cell.length_c   1.000
_cell.angle_alpha   90.00
_cell.angle_beta   90.00
_cell.angle_gamma   90.00
#
_symmetry.space_group_name_H-M   'P 1'
#
loop_
_entity.id
_entity.type
_entity.pdbx_description
1 polymer ?
#
loop_
_entity_poly.entity_id
_entity_poly.type
_entity_poly.pdbx_seq_one_letter_code
_entity_poly.pdbx_strand_id
1 'polypeptide(L)'
;ELQSQRLHTEYSVNPLRPVHMIARKPMSWHDNIEEPADAKFLNLIHHAALEPTKKYSEPQTESQEIGWNTTPLIHVDRTDCRLYFPRRSTEITRYMAAFWRLKEQSENLQ
;
A
#
# COMPACT_ATOMS: atom_id res chain seq x y z
N GLU A 1 34.99 -33.95 -40.13
CA GLU A 1 34.81 -33.38 -38.78
C GLU A 1 35.51 -32.02 -38.76
N LEU A 2 34.96 -30.85 -38.48
CA LEU A 2 33.67 -30.34 -38.01
C LEU A 2 33.37 -29.09 -38.87
N GLN A 3 32.22 -29.05 -39.54
CA GLN A 3 31.78 -27.82 -40.22
C GLN A 3 31.49 -26.76 -39.15
N SER A 4 32.29 -25.71 -39.12
CA SER A 4 32.16 -24.59 -38.20
C SER A 4 30.83 -23.88 -38.41
N GLN A 5 29.88 -24.09 -37.50
CA GLN A 5 28.61 -23.37 -37.49
C GLN A 5 28.88 -21.88 -37.29
N ARG A 6 28.36 -21.03 -38.19
CA ARG A 6 28.47 -19.57 -38.09
C ARG A 6 27.65 -19.08 -36.90
N LEU A 7 28.32 -18.49 -35.91
CA LEU A 7 27.68 -17.78 -34.81
C LEU A 7 27.14 -16.44 -35.34
N HIS A 8 25.81 -16.31 -35.37
CA HIS A 8 25.15 -15.05 -35.62
C HIS A 8 25.06 -14.27 -34.30
N THR A 9 25.69 -13.10 -34.24
CA THR A 9 25.74 -12.23 -33.05
C THR A 9 24.77 -11.06 -33.13
N GLU A 10 24.20 -10.80 -34.31
CA GLU A 10 23.30 -9.70 -34.57
C GLU A 10 21.88 -10.22 -34.73
N TYR A 11 21.00 -9.81 -33.83
CA TYR A 11 19.58 -10.12 -33.86
C TYR A 11 18.79 -8.81 -33.80
N SER A 12 17.90 -8.58 -34.76
CA SER A 12 16.99 -7.43 -34.77
C SER A 12 15.55 -7.91 -34.57
N VAL A 13 14.79 -7.22 -33.73
CA VAL A 13 13.36 -7.48 -33.55
C VAL A 13 12.59 -6.94 -34.75
N ASN A 14 11.59 -7.69 -35.24
CA ASN A 14 10.80 -7.32 -36.41
C ASN A 14 10.07 -5.97 -36.21
N PRO A 15 10.36 -4.92 -37.00
CA PRO A 15 9.79 -3.58 -36.79
C PRO A 15 8.32 -3.45 -37.20
N LEU A 16 7.77 -4.41 -37.96
CA LEU A 16 6.39 -4.36 -38.47
C LEU A 16 5.38 -5.09 -37.58
N ARG A 17 5.85 -5.72 -36.50
CA ARG A 17 5.00 -6.39 -35.51
C ARG A 17 5.35 -5.83 -34.13
N PRO A 18 4.41 -5.19 -33.42
CA PRO A 18 4.66 -4.73 -32.06
C PRO A 18 4.91 -5.95 -31.18
N VAL A 19 6.18 -6.22 -30.90
CA VAL A 19 6.58 -7.23 -29.94
C VAL A 19 6.16 -6.71 -28.57
N HIS A 20 5.45 -7.55 -27.82
CA HIS A 20 5.06 -7.25 -26.44
C HIS A 20 6.31 -6.86 -25.65
N MET A 21 6.16 -6.03 -24.60
CA MET A 21 7.27 -5.58 -23.76
C MET A 21 8.27 -6.73 -23.53
N ILE A 22 9.44 -6.62 -24.15
CA ILE A 22 10.50 -7.60 -23.96
C ILE A 22 11.02 -7.35 -22.55
N ALA A 23 10.75 -8.29 -21.64
CA ALA A 23 11.25 -8.22 -20.29
C ALA A 23 12.79 -8.10 -20.33
N ARG A 24 13.32 -7.06 -19.68
CA ARG A 24 14.77 -6.87 -19.56
C ARG A 24 15.38 -8.04 -18.78
N LYS A 25 16.69 -8.21 -18.92
CA LYS A 25 17.43 -9.18 -18.11
C LYS A 25 17.30 -8.78 -16.64
N PRO A 26 16.77 -9.66 -15.76
CA PRO A 26 16.41 -9.29 -14.39
C PRO A 26 17.58 -8.79 -13.53
N MET A 27 18.82 -9.06 -13.94
CA MET A 27 20.05 -8.63 -13.27
C MET A 27 20.94 -7.76 -14.19
N SER A 28 20.34 -7.01 -15.12
CA SER A 28 21.10 -6.08 -15.96
C SER A 28 21.87 -5.09 -15.08
N TRP A 29 23.18 -4.99 -15.28
CA TRP A 29 24.03 -4.05 -14.54
C TRP A 29 23.53 -2.60 -14.64
N HIS A 30 22.98 -2.22 -15.81
CA HIS A 30 22.39 -0.90 -16.06
C HIS A 30 21.11 -0.63 -15.25
N ASP A 31 20.38 -1.68 -14.85
CA ASP A 31 19.16 -1.53 -14.04
C ASP A 31 19.49 -1.49 -12.52
N ASN A 32 20.76 -1.74 -12.12
CA ASN A 32 21.24 -1.72 -10.73
C ASN A 32 22.00 -0.43 -10.36
N ILE A 33 22.06 0.55 -11.26
CA ILE A 33 22.66 1.85 -10.97
C ILE A 33 21.63 2.65 -10.17
N GLU A 34 21.90 2.88 -8.89
CA GLU A 34 21.13 3.82 -8.07
C GLU A 34 21.37 5.24 -8.58
N GLU A 35 20.59 5.63 -9.58
CA GLU A 35 20.49 7.04 -9.95
C GLU A 35 19.77 7.79 -8.82
N PRO A 36 20.25 9.00 -8.44
CA PRO A 36 19.54 9.81 -7.47
C PRO A 36 18.12 10.06 -7.98
N ALA A 37 17.13 9.60 -7.23
CA ALA A 37 15.73 9.68 -7.64
C ALA A 37 15.37 11.12 -8.01
N ASP A 38 14.71 11.29 -9.16
CA ASP A 38 14.28 12.60 -9.64
C ASP A 38 13.45 13.30 -8.55
N ALA A 39 13.94 14.47 -8.10
CA ALA A 39 13.27 15.25 -7.07
C ALA A 39 11.83 15.58 -7.46
N LYS A 40 11.52 15.72 -8.75
CA LYS A 40 10.14 15.93 -9.23
C LYS A 40 9.26 14.70 -8.96
N PHE A 41 9.80 13.50 -9.17
CA PHE A 41 9.09 12.27 -8.94
C PHE A 41 8.86 12.01 -7.45
N LEU A 42 9.87 12.29 -6.60
CA LEU A 42 9.71 12.26 -5.15
C LEU A 42 8.62 13.24 -4.69
N ASN A 43 8.62 14.47 -5.19
CA ASN A 43 7.58 15.45 -4.89
C ASN A 43 6.19 14.99 -5.34
N LEU A 44 6.09 14.31 -6.48
CA LEU A 44 4.82 13.76 -6.96
C LEU A 44 4.29 12.66 -6.01
N ILE A 45 5.16 11.76 -5.54
CA ILE A 45 4.79 10.73 -4.57
C ILE A 45 4.34 11.37 -3.26
N HIS A 46 5.11 12.34 -2.74
CA HIS A 46 4.75 13.07 -1.53
C HIS A 46 3.41 13.78 -1.68
N HIS A 47 3.21 14.46 -2.81
CA HIS A 47 1.93 15.11 -3.12
C HIS A 47 0.80 14.08 -3.18
N ALA A 48 0.99 12.93 -3.83
CA ALA A 48 0.00 11.85 -3.91
C ALA A 48 -0.29 11.20 -2.56
N ALA A 49 0.60 11.27 -1.59
CA ALA A 49 0.37 10.78 -0.22
C ALA A 49 -0.38 11.79 0.69
N LEU A 50 -0.55 13.05 0.26
CA LEU A 50 -1.27 14.05 1.06
C LEU A 50 -2.76 13.70 1.22
N GLU A 51 -3.34 14.21 2.29
CA GLU A 51 -4.79 14.13 2.54
C GLU A 51 -5.58 14.82 1.42
N PRO A 52 -6.78 14.32 1.06
CA PRO A 52 -7.61 14.95 0.03
C PRO A 52 -7.89 16.43 0.26
N THR A 53 -8.11 16.84 1.52
CA THR A 53 -8.37 18.23 1.93
C THR A 53 -7.17 19.17 1.71
N LYS A 54 -5.95 18.63 1.61
CA LYS A 54 -4.73 19.40 1.29
C LYS A 54 -4.47 19.49 -0.22
N LYS A 55 -5.10 18.61 -1.02
CA LYS A 55 -4.93 18.52 -2.48
C LYS A 55 -6.00 19.27 -3.24
N TYR A 56 -7.24 19.22 -2.77
CA TYR A 56 -8.40 19.75 -3.47
C TYR A 56 -9.15 20.73 -2.55
N SER A 57 -9.73 21.77 -3.15
CA SER A 57 -10.57 22.74 -2.44
C SER A 57 -11.92 22.15 -2.02
N GLU A 58 -12.39 21.15 -2.77
CA GLU A 58 -13.70 20.51 -2.60
C GLU A 58 -13.60 19.00 -2.82
N PRO A 59 -14.48 18.20 -2.19
CA PRO A 59 -14.49 16.76 -2.36
C PRO A 59 -14.78 16.38 -3.81
N GLN A 60 -14.02 15.43 -4.33
CA GLN A 60 -14.13 14.96 -5.72
C GLN A 60 -15.01 13.70 -5.85
N THR A 61 -15.28 13.02 -4.73
CA THR A 61 -16.10 11.81 -4.69
C THR A 61 -17.02 11.82 -3.47
N GLU A 62 -18.15 11.12 -3.56
CA GLU A 62 -19.11 10.99 -2.44
C GLU A 62 -18.45 10.45 -1.17
N SER A 63 -17.52 9.50 -1.30
CA SER A 63 -16.78 8.97 -0.15
C SER A 63 -15.89 10.02 0.51
N GLN A 64 -15.38 11.00 -0.24
CA GLN A 64 -14.61 12.11 0.33
C GLN A 64 -15.52 13.10 1.06
N GLU A 65 -16.76 13.31 0.59
CA GLU A 65 -17.72 14.21 1.25
C GLU A 65 -17.98 13.78 2.70
N ILE A 66 -18.18 12.48 2.94
CA ILE A 66 -18.42 11.92 4.28
C ILE A 66 -17.26 12.24 5.23
N GLY A 67 -16.03 12.14 4.75
CA GLY A 67 -14.82 12.34 5.53
C GLY A 67 -14.19 13.73 5.38
N TRP A 68 -14.87 14.69 4.75
CA TRP A 68 -14.24 15.97 4.40
C TRP A 68 -13.97 16.84 5.64
N ASN A 69 -14.94 16.91 6.54
CA ASN A 69 -14.88 17.66 7.79
C ASN A 69 -14.80 16.70 8.99
N THR A 70 -13.60 16.22 9.31
CA THR A 70 -13.37 15.27 10.42
C THR A 70 -13.25 15.93 11.79
N THR A 71 -13.02 17.24 11.83
CA THR A 71 -12.89 17.98 13.08
C THR A 71 -14.24 18.10 13.77
N PRO A 72 -14.41 17.57 15.00
CA PRO A 72 -15.69 17.66 15.69
C PRO A 72 -16.01 19.10 16.05
N LEU A 73 -17.29 19.49 15.94
CA LEU A 73 -17.76 20.84 16.29
C LEU A 73 -17.52 21.18 17.77
N ILE A 74 -17.60 20.17 18.64
CA ILE A 74 -17.34 20.30 20.07
C ILE A 74 -16.05 19.53 20.35
N HIS A 75 -15.05 20.22 20.91
CA HIS A 75 -13.84 19.56 21.34
C HIS A 75 -14.14 18.63 22.52
N VAL A 76 -13.89 17.33 22.34
CA VAL A 76 -14.06 16.34 23.39
C VAL A 76 -12.74 16.19 24.14
N ASP A 77 -12.71 16.68 25.37
CA ASP A 77 -11.60 16.40 26.28
C ASP A 77 -11.63 14.92 26.68
N ARG A 78 -10.66 14.15 26.18
CA ARG A 78 -10.50 12.72 26.50
C ARG A 78 -9.82 12.48 27.85
N THR A 79 -9.39 13.54 28.54
CA THR A 79 -8.81 13.45 29.89
C THR A 79 -9.85 13.63 30.99
N ASP A 80 -10.96 14.31 30.70
CA ASP A 80 -12.05 14.51 31.66
C ASP A 80 -12.80 13.19 31.92
N CYS A 81 -12.53 12.58 33.07
CA CYS A 81 -13.16 11.34 33.51
C CYS A 81 -14.66 11.47 33.82
N ARG A 82 -15.21 12.70 33.86
CA ARG A 82 -16.65 12.93 34.07
C ARG A 82 -17.46 12.79 32.79
N LEU A 83 -16.83 12.96 31.63
CA LEU A 83 -17.50 12.96 30.33
C LEU A 83 -16.95 11.89 29.39
N TYR A 84 -15.73 11.39 29.61
CA TYR A 84 -15.09 10.39 28.77
C TYR A 84 -15.02 9.00 29.44
N PHE A 85 -15.95 8.12 29.05
CA PHE A 85 -16.07 6.75 29.58
C PHE A 85 -15.82 5.68 28.51
N PRO A 86 -14.57 5.53 28.00
CA PRO A 86 -14.27 4.50 27.02
C PRO A 86 -14.38 3.11 27.67
N ARG A 87 -14.84 2.12 26.91
CA ARG A 87 -14.76 0.73 27.33
C ARG A 87 -13.29 0.34 27.46
N ARG A 88 -12.90 -0.20 28.62
CA ARG A 88 -11.55 -0.68 28.89
C ARG A 88 -11.56 -2.18 29.08
N SER A 89 -10.56 -2.85 28.52
CA SER A 89 -10.36 -4.27 28.78
C SER A 89 -9.61 -4.46 30.10
N THR A 90 -10.20 -5.21 31.02
CA THR A 90 -9.55 -5.69 32.23
C THR A 90 -8.89 -7.06 31.97
N GLU A 91 -8.03 -7.50 32.87
CA GLU A 91 -7.44 -8.84 32.82
C GLU A 91 -8.49 -9.95 32.74
N ILE A 92 -9.56 -9.83 33.53
CA ILE A 92 -10.69 -10.77 33.53
C ILE A 92 -11.37 -10.79 32.15
N THR A 93 -11.69 -9.63 31.58
CA THR A 93 -12.34 -9.59 30.25
C THR A 93 -11.44 -10.15 29.15
N ARG A 94 -10.13 -9.95 29.23
CA ARG A 94 -9.16 -10.53 28.29
C ARG A 94 -9.05 -12.04 28.43
N TYR A 95 -8.97 -12.53 29.67
CA TYR A 95 -8.96 -13.97 29.97
C TYR A 95 -10.22 -14.63 29.44
N MET A 96 -11.40 -14.09 29.76
CA MET A 96 -12.67 -14.64 29.30
C MET A 96 -12.78 -14.61 27.77
N ALA A 97 -12.33 -13.55 27.10
CA ALA A 97 -12.29 -13.50 25.65
C ALA A 97 -11.39 -14.60 25.04
N ALA A 98 -10.23 -14.87 25.64
CA ALA A 98 -9.34 -15.96 25.20
C ALA A 98 -9.96 -17.34 25.46
N PHE A 99 -10.57 -17.53 26.64
CA PHE A 99 -11.28 -18.76 26.99
C PHE A 99 -12.41 -19.07 26.00
N TRP A 100 -13.24 -18.08 25.66
CA TRP A 100 -14.34 -18.26 24.70
C TRP A 100 -13.84 -18.62 23.31
N ARG A 101 -12.76 -18.00 22.82
CA ARG A 101 -12.15 -18.36 21.52
C ARG A 101 -11.67 -19.81 21.50
N LEU A 102 -11.02 -20.28 22.57
CA LEU A 102 -10.55 -21.66 22.67
C LEU A 102 -11.72 -22.65 22.71
N LYS A 103 -12.78 -22.31 23.45
CA LYS A 103 -14.00 -23.11 23.53
C LYS A 103 -14.67 -23.25 22.17
N GLU A 104 -14.88 -22.14 21.45
CA GLU A 104 -15.45 -22.15 20.10
C GLU A 104 -14.61 -23.00 19.13
N GLN A 105 -13.29 -22.92 19.19
CA GLN A 105 -12.41 -23.76 18.36
C GLN A 105 -12.56 -25.26 18.68
N SER A 106 -12.74 -25.61 19.96
CA SER A 106 -12.93 -27.00 20.37
C SER A 106 -14.30 -27.56 19.96
N GLU A 107 -15.36 -26.74 20.02
CA GLU A 107 -16.72 -27.13 19.63
C GLU A 107 -16.86 -27.25 18.10
N ASN A 108 -16.19 -26.40 17.32
CA ASN A 108 -16.19 -26.47 15.86
C ASN A 108 -15.35 -27.64 15.28
N LEU A 109 -14.51 -28.28 16.09
CA LEU A 109 -13.70 -29.44 15.70
C LEU A 109 -14.39 -30.79 15.99
N GLN A 110 -15.50 -30.79 16.73
CA GLN A 110 -16.33 -31.97 17.02
C GLN A 110 -17.44 -32.12 15.98
#